data_AF-A0AAE0BX48-F1
#
_entry.id   AF-A0AAE0BX48-F1
#
_cell.length_a   1.000
_cell.length_b   1.000
_cell.length_c   1.000
_cell.angle_alpha   90.00
_cell.angle_beta   90.00
_cell.angle_gamma   90.00
#
_symmetry.space_group_name_H-M   'P 1'
#
loop_
_entity.id
_entity.type
_entity.pdbx_description
1 polymer ?
#
loop_
_entity_poly.entity_id
_entity_poly.type
_entity_poly.pdbx_seq_one_letter_code
_entity_poly.pdbx_strand_id
1 'polypeptide(L)'
;MLGRLYSSGGVSFLSRTRHVAVGSFSSLCTLSNSATHTSPGASSPRKKNANLHEGPGIDHFLRAANSIEATSARTAVEGASSLGRRQVYLETYGCQMNVNDSEVVLSVLQNNGYGRTEDIQSADVILVNTCAIRENAESKIWHRLNYFRSIKKPSHRSLSKRARRQATSGEAPRRSKGPVVGVLGCMAERLKHKLLESDKLVDIVAGPDSYRDLPRLISIVDGELEGEADGAWRGHDNTQAGAINVQLTADETYADITPVRDASAISAYVSIMRGCNNMCAFCIVPFTRGRERSRPISSIVDE
;
A
#
# COMPACT_ATOMS: atom_id res chain seq x y z
N MET A 1 -56.92 -12.08 27.12
CA MET A 1 -57.98 -13.08 26.94
C MET A 1 -58.15 -13.28 25.43
N LEU A 2 -57.77 -14.45 24.93
CA LEU A 2 -58.12 -15.10 23.64
C LEU A 2 -57.91 -14.28 22.33
N GLY A 3 -57.22 -14.72 21.28
CA GLY A 3 -56.68 -16.02 20.89
C GLY A 3 -57.07 -16.37 19.45
N ARG A 4 -56.09 -16.88 18.66
CA ARG A 4 -56.19 -17.85 17.53
C ARG A 4 -56.74 -17.33 16.18
N LEU A 5 -56.32 -17.75 14.97
CA LEU A 5 -55.55 -18.89 14.38
C LEU A 5 -54.68 -18.39 13.19
N TYR A 6 -53.46 -18.89 12.89
CA TYR A 6 -52.98 -20.19 12.34
C TYR A 6 -53.32 -20.51 10.85
N SER A 7 -52.29 -20.54 9.99
CA SER A 7 -52.05 -21.50 8.89
C SER A 7 -50.67 -21.17 8.26
N SER A 8 -49.57 -21.88 8.52
CA SER A 8 -49.07 -23.17 8.00
C SER A 8 -48.75 -23.20 6.48
N GLY A 9 -47.45 -23.33 6.18
CA GLY A 9 -46.91 -23.57 4.83
C GLY A 9 -45.39 -23.81 4.91
N GLY A 10 -45.00 -24.97 5.44
CA GLY A 10 -43.61 -25.43 5.47
C GLY A 10 -43.23 -26.13 4.16
N VAL A 11 -42.01 -25.88 3.68
CA VAL A 11 -41.36 -26.68 2.64
C VAL A 11 -40.05 -27.20 3.21
N SER A 12 -40.01 -28.52 3.37
CA SER A 12 -38.94 -29.36 3.86
C SER A 12 -37.87 -29.55 2.78
N PHE A 13 -36.62 -29.20 3.08
CA PHE A 13 -35.47 -29.59 2.26
C PHE A 13 -34.74 -30.75 2.95
N LEU A 14 -34.83 -31.93 2.33
CA LEU A 14 -34.23 -33.17 2.80
C LEU A 14 -32.70 -33.09 2.82
N SER A 15 -32.13 -33.53 3.94
CA SER A 15 -30.73 -33.91 4.07
C SER A 15 -30.41 -35.12 3.19
N ARG A 16 -29.38 -35.01 2.35
CA ARG A 16 -28.69 -36.16 1.77
C ARG A 16 -27.25 -36.17 2.26
N THR A 17 -27.02 -36.84 3.39
CA THR A 17 -25.72 -37.35 3.80
C THR A 17 -25.34 -38.50 2.87
N ARG A 18 -24.30 -38.31 2.05
CA ARG A 18 -23.62 -39.40 1.37
C ARG A 18 -22.38 -39.76 2.17
N HIS A 19 -22.44 -40.92 2.83
CA HIS A 19 -21.28 -41.68 3.28
C HIS A 19 -20.40 -41.98 2.08
N VAL A 20 -19.12 -41.62 2.16
CA VAL A 20 -18.05 -42.21 1.35
C VAL A 20 -17.12 -42.96 2.28
N ALA A 21 -16.90 -44.21 1.93
CA ALA A 21 -16.23 -45.24 2.71
C ALA A 21 -14.75 -44.93 2.95
N VAL A 22 -14.32 -45.27 4.16
CA VAL A 22 -12.92 -45.29 4.61
C VAL A 22 -12.27 -46.54 4.01
N GLY A 23 -11.30 -46.32 3.11
CA GLY A 23 -10.45 -47.37 2.55
C GLY A 23 -9.23 -47.61 3.45
N SER A 24 -9.16 -48.83 3.96
CA SER A 24 -8.07 -49.41 4.75
C SER A 24 -6.76 -49.52 3.96
N PHE A 25 -5.67 -48.96 4.49
CA PHE A 25 -4.31 -49.41 4.18
C PHE A 25 -3.57 -49.63 5.49
N SER A 26 -3.53 -50.91 5.89
CA SER A 26 -2.67 -51.45 6.93
C SER A 26 -1.25 -51.63 6.40
N SER A 27 -0.26 -51.01 7.04
CA SER A 27 1.08 -51.59 7.10
C SER A 27 1.74 -51.20 8.41
N LEU A 28 1.61 -52.13 9.36
CA LEU A 28 2.60 -52.58 10.35
C LEU A 28 3.72 -51.60 10.71
N CYS A 29 3.66 -51.07 11.94
CA CYS A 29 4.86 -50.95 12.76
C CYS A 29 4.49 -51.14 14.24
N THR A 30 4.91 -52.29 14.76
CA THR A 30 4.62 -52.82 16.08
C THR A 30 5.35 -52.01 17.16
N LEU A 31 4.60 -51.47 18.13
CA LEU A 31 5.15 -50.94 19.37
C LEU A 31 5.52 -52.10 20.29
N SER A 32 6.82 -52.34 20.50
CA SER A 32 7.31 -53.05 21.69
C SER A 32 7.97 -52.03 22.62
N ASN A 33 7.27 -51.74 23.71
CA ASN A 33 7.74 -50.93 24.81
C ASN A 33 8.48 -51.84 25.79
N SER A 34 9.78 -51.65 25.99
CA SER A 34 10.48 -52.04 27.23
C SER A 34 11.92 -51.53 27.24
N ALA A 35 12.27 -51.01 28.41
CA ALA A 35 13.61 -50.93 29.01
C ALA A 35 14.37 -49.58 28.96
N THR A 36 14.48 -49.06 30.19
CA THR A 36 15.62 -48.34 30.77
C THR A 36 15.76 -46.83 30.51
N HIS A 37 15.28 -46.07 31.50
CA HIS A 37 15.79 -44.74 31.85
C HIS A 37 17.31 -44.77 31.97
N THR A 38 18.00 -44.21 30.99
CA THR A 38 19.33 -43.63 31.16
C THR A 38 19.31 -42.25 30.49
N SER A 39 19.44 -41.22 31.32
CA SER A 39 19.50 -39.82 30.88
C SER A 39 20.85 -39.58 30.21
N PRO A 40 20.94 -39.13 28.94
CA PRO A 40 22.15 -38.51 28.47
C PRO A 40 22.09 -37.04 28.91
N GLY A 41 22.75 -36.74 30.03
CA GLY A 41 23.19 -35.40 30.34
C GLY A 41 24.20 -34.95 29.29
N ALA A 42 23.72 -34.44 28.16
CA ALA A 42 24.53 -33.70 27.20
C ALA A 42 24.26 -32.22 27.43
N SER A 43 25.09 -31.60 28.26
CA SER A 43 25.21 -30.16 28.35
C SER A 43 25.53 -29.60 26.96
N SER A 44 24.57 -28.91 26.34
CA SER A 44 24.88 -28.03 25.22
C SER A 44 26.00 -27.10 25.67
N PRO A 45 27.15 -27.03 24.97
CA PRO A 45 28.18 -26.10 25.35
C PRO A 45 27.59 -24.71 25.13
N ARG A 46 27.35 -23.96 26.22
CA ARG A 46 27.22 -22.51 26.15
C ARG A 46 28.43 -22.03 25.36
N LYS A 47 28.22 -21.60 24.11
CA LYS A 47 29.26 -20.94 23.33
C LYS A 47 29.68 -19.73 24.18
N LYS A 48 30.85 -19.86 24.80
CA LYS A 48 31.53 -18.78 25.51
C LYS A 48 31.61 -17.61 24.54
N ASN A 49 31.29 -16.41 25.02
CA ASN A 49 31.37 -15.13 24.33
C ASN A 49 32.37 -15.18 23.17
N ALA A 50 31.86 -15.36 21.95
CA ALA A 50 32.67 -15.14 20.77
C ALA A 50 33.03 -13.65 20.82
N ASN A 51 34.32 -13.34 20.97
CA ASN A 51 34.80 -11.97 20.90
C ASN A 51 34.28 -11.38 19.59
N LEU A 52 33.46 -10.32 19.66
CA LEU A 52 32.95 -9.61 18.47
C LEU A 52 34.09 -9.09 17.57
N HIS A 53 35.33 -9.05 18.09
CA HIS A 53 36.55 -8.75 17.37
C HIS A 53 37.03 -9.84 16.39
N GLU A 54 36.52 -11.07 16.48
CA GLU A 54 36.87 -12.18 15.57
C GLU A 54 35.86 -12.34 14.41
N GLY A 55 34.85 -11.45 14.33
CA GLY A 55 33.93 -11.40 13.21
C GLY A 55 34.57 -10.83 11.94
N PRO A 56 34.04 -11.14 10.74
CA PRO A 56 34.51 -10.54 9.50
C PRO A 56 34.40 -9.01 9.59
N GLY A 57 35.53 -8.31 9.37
CA GLY A 57 35.58 -6.85 9.34
C GLY A 57 34.86 -6.27 8.12
N ILE A 58 34.70 -4.95 8.08
CA ILE A 58 33.99 -4.26 7.00
C ILE A 58 34.58 -4.58 5.61
N ASP A 59 35.90 -4.78 5.52
CA ASP A 59 36.61 -5.14 4.29
C ASP A 59 36.15 -6.46 3.68
N HIS A 60 35.70 -7.41 4.50
CA HIS A 60 35.14 -8.67 4.02
C HIS A 60 33.84 -8.45 3.23
N PHE A 61 33.00 -7.53 3.69
CA PHE A 61 31.74 -7.18 3.03
C PHE A 61 31.95 -6.25 1.83
N LEU A 62 32.92 -5.32 1.91
CA LEU A 62 33.30 -4.46 0.79
C LEU A 62 33.87 -5.27 -0.39
N ARG A 63 34.65 -6.32 -0.12
CA ARG A 63 35.13 -7.23 -1.17
C ARG A 63 34.00 -8.01 -1.84
N ALA A 64 33.02 -8.47 -1.06
CA ALA A 64 31.84 -9.13 -1.60
C ALA A 64 30.99 -8.19 -2.47
N ALA A 65 30.80 -6.94 -2.04
CA ALA A 65 30.10 -5.91 -2.81
C ALA A 65 30.82 -5.59 -4.14
N ASN A 66 32.14 -5.41 -4.12
CA ASN A 66 32.92 -5.12 -5.33
C ASN A 66 32.94 -6.30 -6.32
N SER A 67 32.85 -7.56 -5.84
CA SER A 67 32.71 -8.73 -6.72
C SER A 67 31.33 -8.82 -7.38
N ILE A 68 30.29 -8.25 -6.77
CA ILE A 68 28.95 -8.16 -7.36
C ILE A 68 28.91 -7.08 -8.44
N GLU A 69 29.60 -5.94 -8.23
CA GLU A 69 29.71 -4.87 -9.24
C GLU A 69 30.39 -5.34 -10.54
N ALA A 70 31.39 -6.22 -10.45
CA ALA A 70 32.08 -6.75 -11.63
C ALA A 70 31.20 -7.66 -12.52
N THR A 71 30.10 -8.20 -11.98
CA THR A 71 29.20 -9.12 -12.70
C THR A 71 27.88 -8.46 -13.08
N SER A 72 27.54 -7.34 -12.45
CA SER A 72 26.32 -6.60 -12.69
C SER A 72 26.63 -5.28 -13.40
N ALA A 73 27.11 -5.37 -14.64
CA ALA A 73 26.89 -4.33 -15.63
C ALA A 73 25.37 -4.23 -15.92
N ARG A 74 24.62 -3.71 -14.95
CA ARG A 74 23.20 -3.39 -15.09
C ARG A 74 23.13 -1.97 -15.63
N THR A 75 22.62 -1.91 -16.85
CA THR A 75 22.10 -0.76 -17.58
C THR A 75 21.79 0.41 -16.66
N ALA A 76 22.59 1.47 -16.78
CA ALA A 76 22.22 2.79 -16.27
C ALA A 76 20.91 3.18 -16.96
N VAL A 77 19.81 3.14 -16.21
CA VAL A 77 18.60 3.85 -16.63
C VAL A 77 18.85 5.30 -16.24
N GLU A 78 19.38 6.06 -17.19
CA GLU A 78 19.38 7.51 -17.19
C GLU A 78 17.98 8.00 -16.78
N GLY A 79 17.93 9.05 -15.97
CA GLY A 79 16.70 9.66 -15.45
C GLY A 79 15.70 10.00 -16.54
N ALA A 80 14.91 9.01 -16.94
CA ALA A 80 13.78 9.17 -17.81
C ALA A 80 12.66 9.75 -16.96
N SER A 81 12.39 11.05 -17.13
CA SER A 81 11.05 11.56 -16.94
C SER A 81 10.11 10.66 -17.76
N SER A 82 9.53 9.66 -17.12
CA SER A 82 8.58 8.77 -17.75
C SER A 82 7.42 9.66 -18.14
N LEU A 83 7.32 9.95 -19.43
CA LEU A 83 6.20 10.66 -20.04
C LEU A 83 4.98 9.73 -20.03
N GLY A 84 4.56 9.33 -18.84
CA GLY A 84 3.27 8.70 -18.64
C GLY A 84 2.18 9.65 -19.10
N ARG A 85 1.13 9.07 -19.69
CA ARG A 85 0.06 9.79 -20.36
C ARG A 85 -0.66 10.78 -19.44
N ARG A 86 -0.61 10.54 -18.12
CA ARG A 86 -1.13 11.39 -17.07
C ARG A 86 -0.05 11.67 -16.04
N GLN A 87 0.03 12.92 -15.60
CA GLN A 87 1.07 13.39 -14.69
C GLN A 87 0.61 13.35 -13.24
N VAL A 88 1.45 12.82 -12.35
CA VAL A 88 1.21 12.67 -10.92
C VAL A 88 2.17 13.58 -10.17
N TYR A 89 1.61 14.46 -9.36
CA TYR A 89 2.34 15.22 -8.35
C TYR A 89 2.16 14.54 -7.01
N LEU A 90 3.27 14.13 -6.37
CA LEU A 90 3.25 13.46 -5.07
C LEU A 90 4.02 14.29 -4.04
N GLU A 91 3.33 14.68 -2.98
CA GLU A 91 3.91 15.43 -1.88
C GLU A 91 4.00 14.57 -0.62
N THR A 92 5.17 14.53 0.01
CA THR A 92 5.41 13.63 1.14
C THR A 92 5.58 14.40 2.44
N TYR A 93 4.79 14.03 3.45
CA TYR A 93 4.86 14.55 4.80
C TYR A 93 5.00 13.41 5.79
N GLY A 94 5.96 13.53 6.72
CA GLY A 94 6.05 12.59 7.83
C GLY A 94 7.45 12.13 8.16
N CYS A 95 7.62 10.82 8.14
CA CYS A 95 8.85 10.13 8.51
C CYS A 95 9.52 9.44 7.31
N GLN A 96 10.66 8.81 7.57
CA GLN A 96 11.46 8.05 6.60
C GLN A 96 10.64 6.97 5.89
N MET A 97 9.72 6.32 6.61
CA MET A 97 8.83 5.33 6.04
C MET A 97 7.88 5.93 4.99
N ASN A 98 7.40 7.17 5.19
CA ASN A 98 6.59 7.85 4.17
C ASN A 98 7.41 8.21 2.92
N VAL A 99 8.72 8.47 3.06
CA VAL A 99 9.60 8.68 1.89
C VAL A 99 9.67 7.40 1.06
N ASN A 100 9.96 6.25 1.68
CA ASN A 100 9.98 4.98 0.96
C ASN A 100 8.58 4.60 0.41
N ASP A 101 7.52 4.79 1.19
CA ASP A 101 6.14 4.55 0.74
C ASP A 101 5.81 5.40 -0.50
N SER A 102 6.31 6.63 -0.60
CA SER A 102 6.12 7.48 -1.77
C SER A 102 6.85 6.95 -3.01
N GLU A 103 8.02 6.37 -2.86
CA GLU A 103 8.75 5.71 -3.96
C GLU A 103 8.03 4.45 -4.45
N VAL A 104 7.42 3.70 -3.53
CA VAL A 104 6.54 2.55 -3.85
C VAL A 104 5.29 3.02 -4.60
N VAL A 105 4.63 4.08 -4.13
CA VAL A 105 3.46 4.68 -4.80
C VAL A 105 3.80 5.10 -6.23
N LEU A 106 4.95 5.75 -6.42
CA LEU A 106 5.41 6.16 -7.75
C LEU A 106 5.67 4.95 -8.65
N SER A 107 6.28 3.88 -8.13
CA SER A 107 6.52 2.64 -8.88
C SER A 107 5.20 2.02 -9.37
N VAL A 108 4.22 1.89 -8.47
CA VAL A 108 2.89 1.36 -8.82
C VAL A 108 2.24 2.19 -9.92
N LEU A 109 2.26 3.52 -9.80
CA LEU A 109 1.62 4.41 -10.76
C LEU A 109 2.36 4.43 -12.11
N GLN A 110 3.70 4.41 -12.11
CA GLN A 110 4.50 4.34 -13.34
C GLN A 110 4.23 3.05 -14.13
N ASN A 111 4.15 1.92 -13.44
CA ASN A 111 3.79 0.63 -14.05
C ASN A 111 2.37 0.63 -14.63
N ASN A 112 1.52 1.58 -14.22
CA ASN A 112 0.17 1.79 -14.74
C ASN A 112 0.06 3.00 -15.70
N GLY A 113 1.19 3.48 -16.25
CA GLY A 113 1.20 4.49 -17.32
C GLY A 113 1.11 5.95 -16.86
N TYR A 114 1.30 6.22 -15.56
CA TYR A 114 1.37 7.56 -15.00
C TYR A 114 2.82 8.08 -14.93
N GLY A 115 3.05 9.34 -15.29
CA GLY A 115 4.34 10.00 -15.21
C GLY A 115 4.45 10.84 -13.94
N ARG A 116 5.66 11.03 -13.40
CA ARG A 116 5.87 11.93 -12.26
C ARG A 116 6.11 13.36 -12.76
N THR A 117 5.48 14.33 -12.11
CA THR A 117 5.77 15.76 -12.31
C THR A 117 6.09 16.45 -10.99
N GLU A 118 6.99 17.43 -11.04
CA GLU A 118 7.27 18.34 -9.93
C GLU A 118 6.40 19.61 -9.99
N ASP A 119 5.83 19.90 -11.15
CA ASP A 119 4.92 21.03 -11.32
C ASP A 119 3.47 20.62 -11.04
N ILE A 120 2.95 21.08 -9.90
CA ILE A 120 1.57 20.85 -9.47
C ILE A 120 0.53 21.36 -10.48
N GLN A 121 0.82 22.40 -11.25
CA GLN A 121 -0.13 22.96 -12.23
C GLN A 121 -0.29 22.05 -13.46
N SER A 122 0.74 21.25 -13.75
CA SER A 122 0.74 20.28 -14.85
C SER A 122 0.11 18.93 -14.47
N ALA A 123 -0.16 18.69 -13.19
CA ALA A 123 -0.63 17.41 -12.69
C ALA A 123 -2.06 17.08 -13.15
N ASP A 124 -2.31 15.81 -13.44
CA ASP A 124 -3.65 15.22 -13.59
C ASP A 124 -4.12 14.62 -12.26
N VAL A 125 -3.17 14.15 -11.43
CA VAL A 125 -3.41 13.57 -10.11
C VAL A 125 -2.46 14.22 -9.11
N ILE A 126 -3.00 14.70 -8.00
CA ILE A 126 -2.28 15.30 -6.88
C ILE A 126 -2.46 14.39 -5.68
N LEU A 127 -1.38 13.80 -5.19
CA LEU A 127 -1.38 12.88 -4.05
C LEU A 127 -0.56 13.47 -2.91
N VAL A 128 -1.03 13.30 -1.68
CA VAL A 128 -0.24 13.63 -0.49
C VAL A 128 -0.08 12.41 0.38
N ASN A 129 1.15 11.95 0.57
CA ASN A 129 1.48 10.92 1.53
C ASN A 129 1.72 11.53 2.91
N THR A 130 0.96 11.10 3.91
CA THR A 130 0.85 11.79 5.19
C THR A 130 1.12 10.87 6.38
N CYS A 131 1.59 11.48 7.47
CA CYS A 131 1.80 10.83 8.77
C CYS A 131 0.72 11.25 9.78
N ALA A 132 0.36 10.33 10.67
CA ALA A 132 -0.63 10.56 11.73
C ALA A 132 -0.03 10.70 13.14
N ILE A 133 1.30 10.61 13.26
CA ILE A 133 2.01 10.43 14.54
C ILE A 133 2.41 11.78 15.16
N ARG A 134 2.65 12.82 14.36
CA ARG A 134 3.11 14.12 14.85
C ARG A 134 1.95 15.07 15.15
N GLU A 135 2.07 15.80 16.25
CA GLU A 135 1.19 16.94 16.54
C GLU A 135 1.29 17.99 15.42
N ASN A 136 0.20 18.71 15.15
CA ASN A 136 0.06 19.69 14.06
C ASN A 136 0.16 19.13 12.62
N ALA A 137 0.40 17.84 12.42
CA ALA A 137 0.39 17.24 11.08
C ALA A 137 -1.00 17.35 10.43
N GLU A 138 -2.07 17.17 11.21
CA GLU A 138 -3.46 17.28 10.73
C GLU A 138 -3.75 18.68 10.16
N SER A 139 -3.49 19.75 10.92
CA SER A 139 -3.75 21.13 10.48
C SER A 139 -3.00 21.48 9.19
N LYS A 140 -1.74 21.04 9.06
CA LYS A 140 -0.95 21.26 7.83
C LYS A 140 -1.61 20.64 6.60
N ILE A 141 -2.12 19.42 6.73
CA ILE A 141 -2.77 18.74 5.61
C ILE A 141 -4.11 19.39 5.28
N TRP A 142 -4.89 19.83 6.26
CA TRP A 142 -6.11 20.59 5.98
C TRP A 142 -5.82 21.89 5.21
N HIS A 143 -4.80 22.65 5.60
CA HIS A 143 -4.39 23.84 4.85
C HIS A 143 -3.95 23.50 3.43
N ARG A 144 -3.21 22.40 3.26
CA ARG A 144 -2.73 21.96 1.96
C ARG A 144 -3.85 21.48 1.03
N LEU A 145 -4.84 20.75 1.56
CA LEU A 145 -6.03 20.34 0.82
C LEU A 145 -6.88 21.52 0.36
N ASN A 146 -7.03 22.55 1.20
CA ASN A 146 -7.70 23.79 0.82
C ASN A 146 -6.98 24.50 -0.33
N TYR A 147 -5.64 24.50 -0.32
CA TYR A 147 -4.84 25.00 -1.44
C TYR A 147 -5.10 24.20 -2.72
N PHE A 148 -5.12 22.86 -2.68
CA PHE A 148 -5.42 22.07 -3.87
C PHE A 148 -6.83 22.25 -4.40
N ARG A 149 -7.82 22.44 -3.50
CA ARG A 149 -9.19 22.79 -3.91
C ARG A 149 -9.23 24.09 -4.71
N SER A 150 -8.36 25.06 -4.40
CA SER A 150 -8.25 26.29 -5.20
C SER A 150 -7.72 26.02 -6.62
N ILE A 151 -6.82 25.04 -6.79
CA ILE A 151 -6.27 24.59 -8.08
C ILE A 151 -7.31 23.76 -8.86
N LYS A 152 -8.16 23.00 -8.14
CA LYS A 152 -9.23 22.18 -8.73
C LYS A 152 -10.32 23.02 -9.42
N LYS A 153 -10.46 24.30 -9.05
CA LYS A 153 -11.39 25.21 -9.74
C LYS A 153 -10.90 25.42 -11.18
N PRO A 154 -11.75 25.20 -12.19
CA PRO A 154 -11.33 25.32 -13.59
C PRO A 154 -10.87 26.75 -13.86
N SER A 155 -9.55 26.93 -14.00
CA SER A 155 -9.00 28.16 -14.56
C SER A 155 -9.19 28.06 -16.07
N HIS A 156 -9.94 29.02 -16.65
CA HIS A 156 -10.26 29.14 -18.07
C HIS A 156 -9.02 29.03 -19.02
N ARG A 157 -7.81 29.18 -18.48
CA ARG A 157 -6.53 29.21 -19.20
C ARG A 157 -5.85 27.83 -19.38
N SER A 158 -6.13 26.85 -18.52
CA SER A 158 -5.47 25.52 -18.55
C SER A 158 -6.21 24.52 -19.46
N LEU A 159 -7.52 24.65 -19.58
CA LEU A 159 -8.37 23.89 -20.52
C LEU A 159 -7.96 24.09 -21.99
N SER A 160 -7.61 25.31 -22.40
CA SER A 160 -7.32 25.64 -23.81
C SER A 160 -5.99 25.07 -24.34
N LYS A 161 -5.01 24.81 -23.47
CA LYS A 161 -3.72 24.21 -23.86
C LYS A 161 -3.73 22.69 -23.76
N ARG A 162 -4.42 22.11 -22.77
CA ARG A 162 -4.65 20.66 -22.62
C ARG A 162 -5.54 20.12 -23.75
N ALA A 163 -6.63 20.82 -24.09
CA ALA A 163 -7.51 20.46 -25.20
C ALA A 163 -6.81 20.56 -26.57
N ARG A 164 -5.92 21.55 -26.77
CA ARG A 164 -5.12 21.68 -28.01
C ARG A 164 -4.09 20.56 -28.19
N ARG A 165 -3.47 20.07 -27.11
CA ARG A 165 -2.59 18.88 -27.17
C ARG A 165 -3.37 17.59 -27.44
N GLN A 166 -4.60 17.48 -26.94
CA GLN A 166 -5.47 16.31 -27.17
C GLN A 166 -5.98 16.20 -28.62
N ALA A 167 -6.20 17.33 -29.31
CA ALA A 167 -6.66 17.32 -30.71
C ALA A 167 -5.61 16.77 -31.70
N THR A 168 -4.34 16.68 -31.32
CA THR A 168 -3.25 16.19 -32.18
C THR A 168 -2.92 14.71 -31.96
N SER A 169 -3.49 14.05 -30.93
CA SER A 169 -3.13 12.68 -30.53
C SER A 169 -4.20 11.60 -30.74
N GLY A 170 -5.36 11.92 -31.34
CA GLY A 170 -6.34 10.90 -31.77
C GLY A 170 -7.00 10.09 -30.64
N GLU A 171 -7.17 10.69 -29.46
CA GLU A 171 -7.58 9.98 -28.23
C GLU A 171 -8.94 10.42 -27.66
N ALA A 172 -9.55 9.52 -26.90
CA ALA A 172 -10.82 9.73 -26.20
C ALA A 172 -10.79 11.00 -25.31
N PRO A 173 -11.89 11.77 -25.27
CA PRO A 173 -11.94 13.04 -24.57
C PRO A 173 -11.82 12.83 -23.05
N ARG A 174 -10.71 13.31 -22.46
CA ARG A 174 -10.53 13.28 -21.01
C ARG A 174 -11.42 14.33 -20.34
N ARG A 175 -11.80 14.04 -19.09
CA ARG A 175 -12.67 14.83 -18.22
C ARG A 175 -12.39 16.34 -18.29
N SER A 176 -13.45 17.15 -18.36
CA SER A 176 -13.42 18.62 -18.25
C SER A 176 -13.23 19.14 -16.82
N LYS A 177 -13.01 18.23 -15.84
CA LYS A 177 -12.88 18.52 -14.41
C LYS A 177 -11.40 18.73 -14.04
N GLY A 178 -11.13 19.47 -12.97
CA GLY A 178 -9.77 19.69 -12.45
C GLY A 178 -9.07 18.39 -12.00
N PRO A 179 -7.82 18.47 -11.53
CA PRO A 179 -7.04 17.31 -11.12
C PRO A 179 -7.71 16.51 -9.99
N VAL A 180 -7.45 15.21 -9.97
CA VAL A 180 -7.86 14.29 -8.89
C VAL A 180 -6.98 14.56 -7.66
N VAL A 181 -7.58 14.71 -6.48
CA VAL A 181 -6.85 14.99 -5.23
C VAL A 181 -6.97 13.80 -4.28
N GLY A 182 -5.84 13.25 -3.82
CA GLY A 182 -5.80 12.09 -2.93
C GLY A 182 -4.98 12.30 -1.66
N VAL A 183 -5.44 11.73 -0.55
CA VAL A 183 -4.72 11.65 0.73
C VAL A 183 -4.32 10.21 0.98
N LEU A 184 -3.03 9.99 1.22
CA LEU A 184 -2.41 8.69 1.41
C LEU A 184 -1.78 8.54 2.80
N GLY A 185 -1.55 7.31 3.22
CA GLY A 185 -0.73 6.97 4.39
C GLY A 185 -1.50 6.93 5.71
N CYS A 186 -0.80 7.02 6.84
CA CYS A 186 -1.39 6.76 8.16
C CYS A 186 -2.55 7.71 8.49
N MET A 187 -2.50 8.96 7.99
CA MET A 187 -3.55 9.92 8.29
C MET A 187 -4.81 9.68 7.46
N ALA A 188 -4.70 9.07 6.29
CA ALA A 188 -5.86 8.62 5.52
C ALA A 188 -6.68 7.60 6.32
N GLU A 189 -6.01 6.65 6.99
CA GLU A 189 -6.69 5.65 7.82
C GLU A 189 -7.27 6.28 9.11
N ARG A 190 -6.50 7.14 9.79
CA ARG A 190 -6.96 7.79 11.04
C ARG A 190 -8.11 8.78 10.82
N LEU A 191 -8.04 9.59 9.77
CA LEU A 191 -8.99 10.69 9.51
C LEU A 191 -10.06 10.34 8.47
N LYS A 192 -10.19 9.06 8.07
CA LYS A 192 -11.11 8.62 7.02
C LYS A 192 -12.47 9.31 7.09
N HIS A 193 -13.19 9.19 8.21
CA HIS A 193 -14.53 9.79 8.39
C HIS A 193 -14.53 11.30 8.11
N LYS A 194 -13.62 12.06 8.73
CA LYS A 194 -13.51 13.51 8.50
C LYS A 194 -13.19 13.84 7.03
N LEU A 195 -12.37 13.02 6.38
CA LEU A 195 -12.00 13.22 4.97
C LEU A 195 -13.17 12.93 4.02
N LEU A 196 -14.05 11.95 4.33
CA LEU A 196 -15.26 11.72 3.52
C LEU A 196 -16.31 12.81 3.76
N GLU A 197 -16.45 13.29 5.00
CA GLU A 197 -17.39 14.35 5.37
C GLU A 197 -16.96 15.74 4.86
N SER A 198 -15.66 15.91 4.61
CA SER A 198 -15.10 17.17 4.13
C SER A 198 -15.37 17.37 2.63
N ASP A 199 -16.59 17.79 2.33
CA ASP A 199 -17.11 17.96 0.98
C ASP A 199 -16.13 18.76 0.10
N LYS A 200 -15.72 18.12 -1.00
CA LYS A 200 -14.93 18.69 -2.10
C LYS A 200 -13.45 18.95 -1.85
N LEU A 201 -12.90 18.44 -0.74
CA LEU A 201 -11.45 18.53 -0.50
C LEU A 201 -10.67 17.34 -1.08
N VAL A 202 -11.23 16.13 -1.04
CA VAL A 202 -10.52 14.91 -1.41
C VAL A 202 -11.39 14.02 -2.29
N ASP A 203 -10.79 13.44 -3.32
CA ASP A 203 -11.39 12.45 -4.20
C ASP A 203 -10.95 11.02 -3.86
N ILE A 204 -9.72 10.84 -3.37
CA ILE A 204 -9.14 9.53 -3.03
C ILE A 204 -8.61 9.50 -1.60
N VAL A 205 -8.95 8.46 -0.85
CA VAL A 205 -8.37 8.20 0.48
C VAL A 205 -7.76 6.80 0.49
N ALA A 206 -6.44 6.70 0.62
CA ALA A 206 -5.75 5.41 0.62
C ALA A 206 -4.86 5.20 1.85
N GLY A 207 -5.07 4.10 2.57
CA GLY A 207 -4.25 3.67 3.69
C GLY A 207 -2.86 3.18 3.24
N PRO A 208 -1.98 2.86 4.21
CA PRO A 208 -0.61 2.44 3.92
C PRO A 208 -0.49 1.05 3.28
N ASP A 209 -1.55 0.24 3.26
CA ASP A 209 -1.57 -1.11 2.68
C ASP A 209 -2.30 -1.18 1.34
N SER A 210 -2.81 -0.05 0.83
CA SER A 210 -3.66 -0.02 -0.37
C SER A 210 -3.05 0.69 -1.56
N TYR A 211 -1.75 1.04 -1.53
CA TYR A 211 -1.11 1.72 -2.66
C TYR A 211 -1.18 0.96 -3.99
N ARG A 212 -1.19 -0.38 -3.99
CA ARG A 212 -1.41 -1.20 -5.20
C ARG A 212 -2.77 -0.94 -5.86
N ASP A 213 -3.74 -0.50 -5.05
CA ASP A 213 -5.11 -0.25 -5.49
C ASP A 213 -5.31 1.17 -6.06
N LEU A 214 -4.29 2.04 -5.96
CA LEU A 214 -4.38 3.42 -6.46
C LEU A 214 -4.82 3.54 -7.92
N PRO A 215 -4.32 2.72 -8.88
CA PRO A 215 -4.79 2.77 -10.26
C PRO A 215 -6.31 2.54 -10.36
N ARG A 216 -6.85 1.55 -9.62
CA ARG A 216 -8.29 1.27 -9.58
C ARG A 216 -9.07 2.42 -8.97
N LEU A 217 -8.60 2.97 -7.84
CA LEU A 217 -9.24 4.11 -7.17
C LEU A 217 -9.31 5.35 -8.08
N ILE A 218 -8.25 5.62 -8.86
CA ILE A 218 -8.24 6.71 -9.84
C ILE A 218 -9.29 6.47 -10.94
N SER A 219 -9.36 5.26 -11.50
CA SER A 219 -10.36 4.92 -12.53
C SER A 219 -11.81 5.01 -12.01
N ILE A 220 -12.07 4.68 -10.74
CA ILE A 220 -13.38 4.89 -10.10
C ILE A 220 -13.73 6.39 -10.07
N VAL A 221 -12.81 7.23 -9.61
CA VAL A 221 -13.04 8.68 -9.51
C VAL A 221 -13.24 9.32 -10.89
N ASP A 222 -12.55 8.81 -11.90
CA ASP A 222 -12.68 9.27 -13.28
C ASP A 222 -13.95 8.78 -13.98
N GLY A 223 -14.67 7.82 -13.39
CA GLY A 223 -15.90 7.26 -13.93
C GLY A 223 -15.67 6.29 -15.08
N GLU A 224 -14.44 5.78 -15.22
CA GLU A 224 -14.10 4.73 -16.20
C GLU A 224 -14.64 3.36 -15.78
N LEU A 225 -14.79 3.16 -14.46
CA LEU A 225 -15.43 2.00 -13.87
C LEU A 225 -16.88 2.36 -13.53
N GLU A 226 -17.82 1.90 -14.35
CA GLU A 226 -19.26 2.04 -14.11
C GLU A 226 -19.76 0.92 -13.17
N GLY A 227 -20.43 1.30 -12.07
CA GLY A 227 -21.05 0.36 -11.11
C GLY A 227 -20.73 0.68 -9.64
N GLU A 228 -21.32 -0.10 -8.73
CA GLU A 228 -21.06 -0.08 -7.28
C GLU A 228 -19.68 -0.70 -7.00
N ALA A 229 -18.61 -0.04 -7.43
CA ALA A 229 -17.25 -0.53 -7.20
C ALA A 229 -16.92 -0.45 -5.71
N ASP A 230 -16.32 -1.52 -5.16
CA ASP A 230 -15.97 -1.57 -3.74
C ASP A 230 -15.07 -0.39 -3.34
N GLY A 231 -15.50 0.34 -2.31
CA GLY A 231 -14.82 1.55 -1.84
C GLY A 231 -15.19 2.83 -2.58
N ALA A 232 -16.06 2.80 -3.58
CA ALA A 232 -16.63 4.02 -4.15
C ALA A 232 -17.55 4.69 -3.11
N TRP A 233 -17.47 6.02 -3.01
CA TRP A 233 -18.41 6.81 -2.24
C TRP A 233 -19.05 7.89 -3.09
N ARG A 234 -20.14 8.47 -2.59
CA ARG A 234 -20.69 9.72 -3.11
C ARG A 234 -20.76 10.77 -2.00
N GLY A 235 -20.38 12.00 -2.33
CA GLY A 235 -20.53 13.15 -1.45
C GLY A 235 -22.00 13.39 -1.10
N HIS A 236 -22.25 14.15 -0.05
CA HIS A 236 -23.61 14.35 0.49
C HIS A 236 -24.55 14.97 -0.56
N ASP A 237 -24.02 15.80 -1.47
CA ASP A 237 -24.79 16.43 -2.55
C ASP A 237 -24.91 15.56 -3.83
N ASN A 238 -24.42 14.31 -3.81
CA ASN A 238 -24.37 13.39 -4.94
C ASN A 238 -23.64 13.92 -6.19
N THR A 239 -22.92 15.05 -6.09
CA THR A 239 -22.22 15.70 -7.22
C THR A 239 -20.76 15.27 -7.35
N GLN A 240 -20.19 14.74 -6.27
CA GLN A 240 -18.82 14.25 -6.21
C GLN A 240 -18.80 12.74 -5.95
N ALA A 241 -18.12 12.01 -6.83
CA ALA A 241 -17.71 10.64 -6.58
C ALA A 241 -16.29 10.65 -6.00
N GLY A 242 -16.03 9.76 -5.05
CA GLY A 242 -14.72 9.53 -4.48
C GLY A 242 -14.47 8.02 -4.33
N ALA A 243 -13.24 7.65 -3.97
CA ALA A 243 -12.87 6.27 -3.73
C ALA A 243 -11.99 6.16 -2.48
N ILE A 244 -12.25 5.15 -1.66
CA ILE A 244 -11.53 4.89 -0.42
C ILE A 244 -11.09 3.43 -0.35
N ASN A 245 -9.82 3.22 0.00
CA ASN A 245 -9.33 1.93 0.46
C ASN A 245 -8.32 2.15 1.58
N VAL A 246 -8.70 1.78 2.79
CA VAL A 246 -7.85 1.91 3.98
C VAL A 246 -7.72 0.59 4.74
N GLN A 247 -8.10 -0.51 4.09
CA GLN A 247 -8.06 -1.84 4.70
C GLN A 247 -6.62 -2.25 4.97
N LEU A 248 -6.37 -2.71 6.20
CA LEU A 248 -5.08 -3.22 6.62
C LEU A 248 -5.01 -4.71 6.30
N THR A 249 -3.90 -5.14 5.72
CA THR A 249 -3.70 -6.53 5.29
C THR A 249 -2.79 -7.26 6.27
N ALA A 250 -3.04 -8.55 6.51
CA ALA A 250 -2.19 -9.37 7.38
C ALA A 250 -0.85 -9.74 6.72
N ASP A 251 -0.81 -9.78 5.40
CA ASP A 251 0.36 -10.11 4.59
C ASP A 251 1.15 -8.86 4.20
N GLU A 252 2.42 -9.07 3.84
CA GLU A 252 3.28 -8.02 3.30
C GLU A 252 2.85 -7.74 1.83
N THR A 253 2.42 -6.49 1.58
CA THR A 253 1.79 -6.06 0.32
C THR A 253 2.73 -5.41 -0.70
N TYR A 254 4.05 -5.40 -0.52
CA TYR A 254 4.98 -4.65 -1.36
C TYR A 254 6.36 -5.30 -1.56
N ALA A 255 6.59 -6.52 -1.09
CA ALA A 255 7.88 -7.19 -1.14
C ALA A 255 8.39 -7.44 -2.57
N ASP A 256 7.52 -7.44 -3.57
CA ASP A 256 7.83 -7.63 -4.99
C ASP A 256 7.90 -6.31 -5.78
N ILE A 257 7.68 -5.16 -5.13
CA ILE A 257 7.69 -3.85 -5.79
C ILE A 257 9.06 -3.21 -5.58
N THR A 258 9.80 -3.00 -6.67
CA THR A 258 11.00 -2.18 -6.66
C THR A 258 10.62 -0.70 -6.59
N PRO A 259 11.00 0.06 -5.54
CA PRO A 259 10.69 1.47 -5.43
C PRO A 259 11.41 2.31 -6.50
N VAL A 260 10.79 3.41 -6.92
CA VAL A 260 11.45 4.37 -7.82
C VAL A 260 12.50 5.15 -7.03
N ARG A 261 13.77 5.00 -7.39
CA ARG A 261 14.86 5.77 -6.79
C ARG A 261 15.16 7.03 -7.59
N ASP A 262 15.51 8.09 -6.88
CA ASP A 262 16.08 9.29 -7.49
C ASP A 262 17.57 9.03 -7.78
N ALA A 263 17.94 9.06 -9.07
CA ALA A 263 19.32 8.82 -9.50
C ALA A 263 20.31 9.86 -8.94
N SER A 264 19.83 11.02 -8.50
CA SER A 264 20.66 12.06 -7.89
C SER A 264 20.88 11.87 -6.38
N ALA A 265 20.09 11.01 -5.73
CA ALA A 265 20.18 10.78 -4.30
C ALA A 265 21.33 9.80 -3.96
N ILE A 266 22.18 10.19 -3.02
CA ILE A 266 23.30 9.36 -2.52
C ILE A 266 22.89 8.35 -1.44
N SER A 267 21.66 8.42 -0.95
CA SER A 267 21.12 7.50 0.06
C SER A 267 19.64 7.24 -0.19
N ALA A 268 19.16 6.07 0.23
CA ALA A 268 17.78 5.65 0.09
C ALA A 268 17.29 4.93 1.35
N TYR A 269 15.99 4.99 1.60
CA TYR A 269 15.36 4.24 2.70
C TYR A 269 14.83 2.91 2.20
N VAL A 270 15.18 1.83 2.90
CA VAL A 270 14.68 0.48 2.65
C VAL A 270 13.80 0.07 3.82
N SER A 271 12.50 -0.14 3.57
CA SER A 271 11.60 -0.67 4.59
C SER A 271 11.84 -2.16 4.72
N ILE A 272 12.31 -2.65 5.87
CA ILE A 272 12.47 -4.09 6.16
C ILE A 272 11.23 -4.72 6.82
N MET A 273 10.38 -3.88 7.40
CA MET A 273 9.15 -4.28 8.08
C MET A 273 8.09 -3.18 7.99
N ARG A 274 6.82 -3.53 8.17
CA ARG A 274 5.70 -2.60 8.33
C ARG A 274 4.85 -2.98 9.55
N GLY A 275 4.16 -1.99 10.12
CA GLY A 275 3.34 -2.19 11.31
C GLY A 275 4.16 -2.36 12.59
N CYS A 276 3.48 -2.65 13.69
CA CYS A 276 4.12 -2.85 15.00
C CYS A 276 3.21 -3.69 15.90
N ASN A 277 3.78 -4.65 16.62
CA ASN A 277 3.05 -5.46 17.61
C ASN A 277 3.17 -4.92 19.06
N ASN A 278 3.96 -3.87 19.28
CA ASN A 278 4.11 -3.28 20.60
C ASN A 278 2.90 -2.40 20.96
N MET A 279 2.37 -2.61 22.17
CA MET A 279 1.22 -1.89 22.70
C MET A 279 1.66 -0.72 23.58
N CYS A 280 2.38 0.24 23.00
CA CYS A 280 2.78 1.45 23.71
C CYS A 280 1.58 2.37 23.92
N ALA A 281 1.39 2.89 25.14
CA ALA A 281 0.21 3.70 25.52
C ALA A 281 -0.04 4.94 24.64
N PHE A 282 1.00 5.46 23.98
CA PHE A 282 0.95 6.66 23.15
C PHE A 282 0.99 6.37 21.64
N CYS A 283 1.22 5.12 21.22
CA CYS A 283 1.54 4.81 19.84
C CYS A 283 0.28 4.44 19.03
N ILE A 284 0.05 5.17 17.93
CA ILE A 284 -1.07 4.93 17.00
C ILE A 284 -0.74 3.90 15.89
N VAL A 285 0.51 3.47 15.79
CA VAL A 285 1.00 2.63 14.67
C VAL A 285 0.23 1.31 14.53
N PRO A 286 -0.07 0.55 15.61
CA PRO A 286 -0.82 -0.70 15.48
C PRO A 286 -2.19 -0.54 14.81
N PHE A 287 -2.81 0.65 14.94
CA PHE A 287 -4.13 0.95 14.38
C PHE A 287 -4.08 1.58 12.99
N THR A 288 -2.94 2.17 12.60
CA THR A 288 -2.82 2.91 11.33
C THR A 288 -1.98 2.18 10.29
N ARG A 289 -1.11 1.24 10.69
CA ARG A 289 -0.30 0.39 9.80
C ARG A 289 -0.49 -1.11 10.07
N GLY A 290 -1.33 -1.47 11.04
CA GLY A 290 -1.63 -2.85 11.40
C GLY A 290 -0.52 -3.52 12.20
N ARG A 291 -0.64 -4.85 12.30
CA ARG A 291 0.32 -5.72 12.97
C ARG A 291 1.65 -5.74 12.23
N GLU A 292 2.69 -6.10 12.97
CA GLU A 292 4.03 -6.22 12.40
C GLU A 292 4.09 -7.29 11.31
N ARG A 293 4.73 -6.92 10.19
CA ARG A 293 4.97 -7.75 9.03
C ARG A 293 6.41 -7.50 8.57
N SER A 294 7.21 -8.56 8.55
CA SER A 294 8.58 -8.50 8.06
C SER A 294 8.63 -8.85 6.57
N ARG A 295 9.51 -8.18 5.83
CA ARG A 295 9.79 -8.59 4.45
C ARG A 295 10.71 -9.81 4.41
N PRO A 296 10.59 -10.67 3.38
CA PRO A 296 11.57 -11.71 3.13
C PRO A 296 12.97 -11.12 2.94
N ILE A 297 14.00 -11.80 3.46
CA ILE A 297 15.39 -11.33 3.37
C ILE A 297 15.83 -11.15 1.91
N SER A 298 15.44 -12.08 1.02
CA SER A 298 15.78 -11.98 -0.41
C SER A 298 15.26 -10.67 -1.03
N SER A 299 14.00 -10.33 -0.77
CA SER A 299 13.38 -9.08 -1.23
C SER A 299 14.10 -7.83 -0.70
N ILE A 300 14.65 -7.88 0.51
CA ILE A 300 15.41 -6.76 1.09
C ILE A 300 16.79 -6.63 0.45
N VAL A 301 17.45 -7.75 0.13
CA VAL A 301 18.78 -7.77 -0.49
C VAL A 301 18.74 -7.42 -1.98
N ASP A 302 17.65 -7.78 -2.66
CA ASP A 302 17.45 -7.47 -4.08
C ASP A 302 17.15 -5.98 -4.34
N GLU A 303 16.64 -5.25 -3.33
CA GLU A 303 16.33 -3.81 -3.36
C GLU A 303 17.54 -2.93 -3.03
#